data_AF-A0A0F9BG44-F1
#
_entry.id   AF-A0A0F9BG44-F1
#
_cell.length_a   1.000
_cell.length_b   1.000
_cell.length_c   1.000
_cell.angle_alpha   90.00
_cell.angle_beta   90.00
_cell.angle_gamma   90.00
#
_symmetry.space_group_name_H-M   'P 1'
#
loop_
_entity.id
_entity.type
_entity.pdbx_description
1 polymer ?
#
loop_
_entity_poly.entity_id
_entity_poly.type
_entity_poly.pdbx_seq_one_letter_code
_entity_poly.pdbx_strand_id
1 'polypeptide(L)'
;TEVPPPGGADHTLDDIAPPSPEAARRTIQIHREVFAKAGLTDAFSRVLGVVVQPGVEFGNRNTVRYDSHRAQALSAVLNDAPGLVFEAHSTDYQGTAPLAALVRDGFPILKVGPELTFVLREALYALDLIAGELLDDYPPRQLARTMERIMCASPDHWQRHYSGSGAALRVLRHYSLSDRIRYYWPEGAAQDAVETLLSALRGQCVPRQLFWQYLPAAQTFADAPLNPEDLLIWRVSESLKTYHAACHPTEHEG
;
A
#
# COMPACT_ATOMS: atom_id res chain seq x y z
N THR A 1 17.44 5.77 12.12
CA THR A 1 16.27 4.87 12.13
C THR A 1 16.51 3.82 11.05
N GLU A 2 16.21 2.55 11.30
CA GLU A 2 16.23 1.49 10.29
C GLU A 2 14.92 1.51 9.48
N VAL A 3 14.47 2.71 9.09
CA VAL A 3 13.26 2.86 8.29
C VAL A 3 13.66 2.64 6.85
N PRO A 4 13.23 1.56 6.19
CA PRO A 4 13.46 1.37 4.77
C PRO A 4 12.84 2.56 4.01
N PRO A 5 13.42 2.95 2.86
CA PRO A 5 12.87 4.05 2.07
C PRO A 5 11.39 3.76 1.72
N PRO A 6 10.52 4.79 1.71
CA PRO A 6 9.10 4.60 1.40
C PRO A 6 8.91 4.00 0.00
N GLY A 7 8.29 2.82 -0.07
CA GLY A 7 7.97 2.12 -1.32
C GLY A 7 8.57 0.72 -1.51
N GLY A 8 9.03 0.08 -0.44
CA GLY A 8 9.59 -1.29 -0.49
C GLY A 8 11.04 -1.33 -0.96
N ALA A 9 11.64 -2.53 -0.95
CA ALA A 9 13.05 -2.70 -1.30
C ALA A 9 13.31 -2.82 -2.80
N ASP A 10 14.46 -2.32 -3.26
CA ASP A 10 14.87 -2.26 -4.67
C ASP A 10 15.33 -3.62 -5.26
N HIS A 11 15.33 -4.69 -4.46
CA HIS A 11 15.82 -6.03 -4.84
C HIS A 11 14.92 -7.15 -4.29
N THR A 12 15.14 -8.38 -4.76
CA THR A 12 14.45 -9.58 -4.26
C THR A 12 14.67 -9.68 -2.76
N LEU A 13 13.57 -9.57 -2.00
CA LEU A 13 13.61 -9.71 -0.54
C LEU A 13 13.60 -11.18 -0.19
N ASP A 14 14.75 -11.70 0.22
CA ASP A 14 14.83 -13.07 0.70
C ASP A 14 14.45 -13.16 2.18
N ASP A 15 14.75 -12.14 2.99
CA ASP A 15 14.35 -12.03 4.40
C ASP A 15 14.59 -10.62 4.96
N ILE A 16 13.78 -10.17 5.93
CA ILE A 16 14.06 -8.99 6.75
C ILE A 16 13.93 -9.33 8.23
N ALA A 17 15.02 -9.20 8.97
CA ALA A 17 15.06 -9.51 10.39
C ALA A 17 14.58 -8.32 11.22
N PRO A 18 13.79 -8.57 12.29
CA PRO A 18 13.53 -7.54 13.29
C PRO A 18 14.82 -7.03 13.94
N PRO A 19 14.91 -5.75 14.34
CA PRO A 19 16.05 -5.22 15.06
C PRO A 19 16.21 -5.92 16.40
N SER A 20 17.43 -5.88 16.96
CA SER A 20 17.65 -6.46 18.28
C SER A 20 16.84 -5.71 19.36
N PRO A 21 16.31 -6.41 20.38
CA PRO A 21 15.62 -5.78 21.50
C PRO A 21 16.49 -4.70 22.20
N GLU A 22 17.80 -4.91 22.25
CA GLU A 22 18.75 -3.94 22.80
C GLU A 22 18.78 -2.63 22.00
N ALA A 23 18.73 -2.70 20.67
CA ALA A 23 18.71 -1.52 19.82
C ALA A 23 17.43 -0.69 20.02
N ALA A 24 16.28 -1.36 20.15
CA ALA A 24 15.00 -0.70 20.45
C ALA A 24 15.03 -0.03 21.83
N ARG A 25 15.46 -0.75 22.89
CA ARG A 25 15.63 -0.19 24.25
C ARG A 25 16.59 0.99 24.25
N ARG A 26 17.72 0.87 23.55
CA ARG A 26 18.72 1.94 23.48
C ARG A 26 18.16 3.18 22.80
N THR A 27 17.38 3.01 21.73
CA THR A 27 16.71 4.12 21.04
C THR A 27 15.77 4.87 21.98
N ILE A 28 14.91 4.15 22.72
CA ILE A 28 14.00 4.74 23.70
C ILE A 28 14.78 5.51 24.78
N GLN A 29 15.82 4.89 25.34
CA GLN A 29 16.60 5.46 26.42
C GLN A 29 17.35 6.73 25.98
N ILE A 30 17.99 6.72 24.81
CA ILE A 30 18.68 7.90 24.26
C ILE A 30 17.70 9.06 24.10
N HIS A 31 16.52 8.82 23.51
CA HIS A 31 15.53 9.89 23.31
C HIS A 31 15.02 10.44 24.65
N ARG A 32 14.75 9.57 25.63
CA ARG A 32 14.38 9.98 26.99
C ARG A 32 15.42 10.90 27.62
N GLU A 33 16.70 10.53 27.54
CA GLU A 33 17.81 11.32 28.08
C GLU A 33 17.98 12.66 27.35
N VAL A 34 17.89 12.68 26.02
CA VAL A 34 18.04 13.89 25.21
C VAL A 34 16.90 14.86 25.47
N PHE A 35 15.65 14.39 25.54
CA PHE A 35 14.50 15.23 25.87
C PHE A 35 14.64 15.82 27.28
N ALA A 36 15.04 15.02 28.27
CA ALA A 36 15.25 15.50 29.63
C ALA A 36 16.34 16.58 29.70
N LYS A 37 17.48 16.39 29.03
CA LYS A 37 18.57 17.38 28.94
C LYS A 37 18.14 18.69 28.29
N ALA A 38 17.19 18.62 27.35
CA ALA A 38 16.61 19.79 26.70
C ALA A 38 15.48 20.46 27.51
N GLY A 39 15.14 19.95 28.70
CA GLY A 39 14.00 20.45 29.50
C GLY A 39 12.63 20.07 28.92
N LEU A 40 12.59 19.09 28.01
CA LEU A 40 11.40 18.66 27.26
C LEU A 40 10.72 17.41 27.86
N THR A 41 10.86 17.18 29.16
CA THR A 41 10.28 16.00 29.83
C THR A 41 8.77 15.92 29.64
N ASP A 42 8.07 17.06 29.72
CA ASP A 42 6.62 17.13 29.46
C ASP A 42 6.29 16.72 28.01
N ALA A 43 7.09 17.15 27.03
CA ALA A 43 6.91 16.72 25.64
C ALA A 43 7.18 15.23 25.44
N PHE A 44 8.18 14.66 26.15
CA PHE A 44 8.45 13.22 26.09
C PHE A 44 7.28 12.38 26.64
N SER A 45 6.52 12.90 27.61
CA SER A 45 5.32 12.20 28.12
C SER A 45 4.23 11.99 27.07
N ARG A 46 4.28 12.72 25.94
CA ARG A 46 3.39 12.58 24.79
C ARG A 46 3.96 11.73 23.66
N VAL A 47 5.14 11.16 23.83
CA VAL A 47 5.66 10.16 22.88
C VAL A 47 4.85 8.88 23.11
N LEU A 48 4.11 8.46 22.10
CA LEU A 48 3.22 7.29 22.17
C LEU A 48 3.77 6.08 21.43
N GLY A 49 4.72 6.26 20.53
CA GLY A 49 5.18 5.17 19.68
C GLY A 49 6.62 5.27 19.24
N VAL A 50 7.18 4.11 18.88
CA VAL A 50 8.53 3.97 18.33
C VAL A 50 8.44 3.20 17.02
N VAL A 51 9.04 3.74 15.97
CA VAL A 51 9.12 3.04 14.68
C VAL A 51 10.20 1.96 14.77
N VAL A 52 9.82 0.73 14.45
CA VAL A 52 10.71 -0.42 14.38
C VAL A 52 10.31 -1.30 13.18
N GLN A 53 11.20 -2.18 12.75
CA GLN A 53 10.96 -3.12 11.66
C GLN A 53 10.50 -4.49 12.23
N PRO A 54 9.22 -4.90 12.13
CA PRO A 54 8.73 -6.17 12.71
C PRO A 54 9.03 -7.42 11.86
N GLY A 55 9.82 -7.30 10.80
CA GLY A 55 10.06 -8.37 9.83
C GLY A 55 8.99 -8.42 8.74
N VAL A 56 8.45 -7.27 8.34
CA VAL A 56 7.54 -7.13 7.20
C VAL A 56 8.13 -6.23 6.16
N GLU A 57 8.01 -6.64 4.90
CA GLU A 57 8.40 -5.82 3.76
C GLU A 57 7.74 -6.33 2.47
N PHE A 58 7.86 -5.57 1.40
CA PHE A 58 7.49 -5.99 0.05
C PHE A 58 8.51 -5.45 -0.95
N GLY A 59 8.74 -6.23 -1.99
CA GLY A 59 9.64 -5.92 -3.09
C GLY A 59 8.86 -5.84 -4.38
N ASN A 60 9.53 -5.79 -5.53
CA ASN A 60 8.85 -5.64 -6.81
C ASN A 60 7.80 -6.72 -7.10
N ARG A 61 8.01 -7.96 -6.62
CA ARG A 61 7.23 -9.15 -7.01
C ARG A 61 6.82 -10.05 -5.85
N ASN A 62 7.24 -9.74 -4.64
CA ASN A 62 7.07 -10.60 -3.47
C ASN A 62 6.82 -9.79 -2.19
N THR A 63 6.33 -10.46 -1.17
CA THR A 63 6.08 -9.92 0.17
C THR A 63 6.78 -10.79 1.20
N VAL A 64 7.34 -10.17 2.23
CA VAL A 64 7.81 -10.83 3.46
C VAL A 64 6.68 -10.70 4.47
N ARG A 65 6.06 -11.84 4.78
CA ARG A 65 4.89 -11.90 5.64
C ARG A 65 5.30 -11.84 7.11
N TYR A 66 4.49 -11.16 7.92
CA TYR A 66 4.74 -11.09 9.36
C TYR A 66 4.79 -12.48 9.99
N ASP A 67 5.84 -12.72 10.78
CA ASP A 67 6.00 -13.90 11.62
C ASP A 67 6.11 -13.48 13.08
N SER A 68 5.02 -13.73 13.82
CA SER A 68 4.90 -13.41 15.25
C SER A 68 6.05 -13.98 16.07
N HIS A 69 6.50 -15.21 15.80
CA HIS A 69 7.55 -15.85 16.58
C HIS A 69 8.87 -15.09 16.50
N ARG A 70 9.20 -14.54 15.33
CA ARG A 70 10.43 -13.77 15.11
C ARG A 70 10.42 -12.41 15.81
N ALA A 71 9.24 -11.82 16.01
CA ALA A 71 9.09 -10.50 16.62
C ALA A 71 8.91 -10.54 18.15
N GLN A 72 8.68 -11.70 18.78
CA GLN A 72 8.39 -11.80 20.22
C GLN A 72 9.43 -11.11 21.12
N ALA A 73 10.72 -11.30 20.82
CA ALA A 73 11.79 -10.70 21.60
C ALA A 73 11.76 -9.16 21.51
N LEU A 74 11.40 -8.62 20.34
CA LEU A 74 11.23 -7.19 20.12
C LEU A 74 9.98 -6.67 20.84
N SER A 75 8.85 -7.36 20.71
CA SER A 75 7.59 -7.05 21.42
C SER A 75 7.78 -6.97 22.94
N ALA A 76 8.61 -7.85 23.51
CA ALA A 76 8.91 -7.86 24.95
C ALA A 76 9.58 -6.58 25.46
N VAL A 77 10.15 -5.73 24.59
CA VAL A 77 10.70 -4.42 24.97
C VAL A 77 9.62 -3.48 25.52
N LEU A 78 8.36 -3.61 25.07
CA LEU A 78 7.26 -2.77 25.52
C LEU A 78 6.92 -2.98 27.01
N ASN A 79 7.28 -4.14 27.59
CA ASN A 79 7.13 -4.39 29.03
C ASN A 79 7.95 -3.41 29.89
N ASP A 80 9.07 -2.93 29.35
CA ASP A 80 9.98 -1.98 30.02
C ASP A 80 9.64 -0.51 29.69
N ALA A 81 8.64 -0.28 28.84
CA ALA A 81 8.30 1.04 28.29
C ALA A 81 6.78 1.31 28.32
N PRO A 82 6.16 1.38 29.52
CA PRO A 82 4.73 1.59 29.64
C PRO A 82 4.29 2.89 28.96
N GLY A 83 3.20 2.82 28.20
CA GLY A 83 2.65 3.95 27.43
C GLY A 83 3.21 4.09 26.01
N LEU A 84 4.24 3.30 25.64
CA LEU A 84 4.70 3.20 24.26
C LEU A 84 4.08 2.00 23.54
N VAL A 85 3.86 2.18 22.24
CA VAL A 85 3.55 1.11 21.29
C VAL A 85 4.57 1.12 20.15
N PHE A 86 4.56 0.09 19.31
CA PHE A 86 5.32 0.13 18.07
C PHE A 86 4.49 0.64 16.89
N GLU A 87 5.16 1.37 16.01
CA GLU A 87 4.65 1.76 14.70
C GLU A 87 5.37 0.93 13.63
N ALA A 88 4.60 0.20 12.83
CA ALA A 88 5.11 -0.62 11.73
C ALA A 88 4.91 0.10 10.39
N HIS A 89 5.99 0.18 9.61
CA HIS A 89 5.97 0.70 8.23
C HIS A 89 5.95 -0.47 7.25
N SER A 90 5.61 -0.18 5.98
CA SER A 90 5.58 -1.17 4.91
C SER A 90 4.67 -2.38 5.21
N THR A 91 3.56 -2.15 5.90
CA THR A 91 2.59 -3.21 6.24
C THR A 91 1.68 -3.58 5.06
N ASP A 92 1.90 -2.96 3.90
CA ASP A 92 1.23 -3.23 2.65
C ASP A 92 1.23 -4.74 2.29
N TYR A 93 0.13 -5.22 1.73
CA TYR A 93 -0.05 -6.55 1.15
C TYR A 93 0.00 -7.73 2.15
N GLN A 94 -0.09 -7.45 3.46
CA GLN A 94 -0.04 -8.47 4.52
C GLN A 94 -1.37 -9.23 4.71
N GLY A 95 -2.51 -8.66 4.34
CA GLY A 95 -3.83 -9.26 4.57
C GLY A 95 -4.22 -9.33 6.06
N THR A 96 -5.46 -9.74 6.34
CA THR A 96 -6.05 -9.52 7.68
C THR A 96 -5.34 -10.25 8.81
N ALA A 97 -5.05 -11.54 8.66
CA ALA A 97 -4.50 -12.34 9.76
C ALA A 97 -3.08 -11.91 10.19
N PRO A 98 -2.12 -11.67 9.27
CA PRO A 98 -0.81 -11.13 9.66
C PRO A 98 -0.89 -9.70 10.22
N LEU A 99 -1.77 -8.84 9.70
CA LEU A 99 -1.99 -7.50 10.27
C LEU A 99 -2.58 -7.58 11.69
N ALA A 100 -3.54 -8.47 11.95
CA ALA A 100 -4.10 -8.65 13.29
C ALA A 100 -3.04 -9.19 14.28
N ALA A 101 -2.15 -10.06 13.80
CA ALA A 101 -1.01 -10.53 14.59
C ALA A 101 -0.04 -9.38 14.92
N LEU A 102 0.26 -8.48 13.98
CA LEU A 102 1.04 -7.25 14.27
C LEU A 102 0.39 -6.43 15.40
N VAL A 103 -0.91 -6.16 15.32
CA VAL A 103 -1.62 -5.38 16.37
C VAL A 103 -1.50 -6.06 17.73
N ARG A 104 -1.80 -7.37 17.80
CA ARG A 104 -1.72 -8.16 19.03
C ARG A 104 -0.31 -8.15 19.64
N ASP A 105 0.71 -8.16 18.80
CA ASP A 105 2.10 -8.26 19.24
C ASP A 105 2.75 -6.89 19.53
N GLY A 106 1.95 -5.82 19.60
CA GLY A 106 2.39 -4.49 20.05
C GLY A 106 2.65 -3.47 18.94
N PHE A 107 2.23 -3.77 17.70
CA PHE A 107 2.31 -2.87 16.54
C PHE A 107 0.92 -2.33 16.12
N PRO A 108 0.18 -1.60 16.97
CA PRO A 108 -1.18 -1.15 16.66
C PRO A 108 -1.23 0.00 15.63
N ILE A 109 -0.09 0.65 15.34
CA ILE A 109 -0.01 1.70 14.31
C ILE A 109 0.57 1.06 13.05
N LEU A 110 -0.32 0.73 12.11
CA LEU A 110 0.01 0.08 10.83
C LEU A 110 0.01 1.12 9.71
N LYS A 111 1.15 1.36 9.05
CA LYS A 111 1.22 2.28 7.91
C LYS A 111 1.08 1.56 6.59
N VAL A 112 0.06 1.97 5.84
CA VAL A 112 -0.23 1.54 4.47
C VAL A 112 -0.14 2.74 3.52
N GLY A 113 0.34 2.51 2.29
CA GLY A 113 0.40 3.54 1.26
C GLY A 113 0.38 2.94 -0.14
N PRO A 114 1.49 2.34 -0.61
CA PRO A 114 1.56 1.69 -1.92
C PRO A 114 0.42 0.72 -2.23
N GLU A 115 -0.08 -0.03 -1.25
CA GLU A 115 -1.23 -0.92 -1.45
C GLU A 115 -2.46 -0.15 -1.94
N LEU A 116 -2.76 1.01 -1.34
CA LEU A 116 -3.95 1.80 -1.66
C LEU A 116 -3.91 2.34 -3.10
N THR A 117 -2.76 2.85 -3.53
CA THR A 117 -2.59 3.36 -4.90
C THR A 117 -2.40 2.24 -5.92
N PHE A 118 -1.87 1.09 -5.50
CA PHE A 118 -1.78 -0.11 -6.33
C PHE A 118 -3.17 -0.64 -6.68
N VAL A 119 -4.06 -0.77 -5.69
CA VAL A 119 -5.44 -1.25 -5.94
C VAL A 119 -6.30 -0.23 -6.69
N LEU A 120 -6.03 1.07 -6.52
CA LEU A 120 -6.61 2.12 -7.36
C LEU A 120 -6.19 1.94 -8.83
N ARG A 121 -4.89 1.72 -9.08
CA ARG A 121 -4.37 1.46 -10.43
C ARG A 121 -4.99 0.19 -11.02
N GLU A 122 -5.19 -0.88 -10.24
CA GLU A 122 -5.90 -2.08 -10.72
C GLU A 122 -7.31 -1.76 -11.22
N ALA A 123 -8.10 -1.02 -10.43
CA ALA A 123 -9.46 -0.65 -10.82
C ALA A 123 -9.46 0.24 -12.07
N LEU A 124 -8.60 1.26 -12.11
CA LEU A 124 -8.45 2.12 -13.29
C LEU A 124 -8.09 1.33 -14.54
N TYR A 125 -7.17 0.37 -14.46
CA TYR A 125 -6.78 -0.45 -15.61
C TYR A 125 -7.85 -1.45 -16.00
N ALA A 126 -8.63 -1.97 -15.05
CA ALA A 126 -9.78 -2.80 -15.36
C ALA A 126 -10.87 -1.99 -16.08
N LEU A 127 -11.15 -0.77 -15.62
CA LEU A 127 -12.07 0.15 -16.30
C LEU A 127 -11.58 0.54 -17.71
N ASP A 128 -10.27 0.78 -17.88
CA ASP A 128 -9.64 1.05 -19.19
C ASP A 128 -9.82 -0.12 -20.18
N LEU A 129 -9.79 -1.36 -19.69
CA LEU A 129 -10.09 -2.55 -20.50
C LEU A 129 -11.59 -2.66 -20.80
N ILE A 130 -12.45 -2.46 -19.80
CA ILE A 130 -13.92 -2.49 -19.96
C ILE A 130 -14.36 -1.45 -20.99
N ALA A 131 -13.86 -0.22 -20.91
CA ALA A 131 -14.18 0.85 -21.84
C ALA A 131 -13.81 0.49 -23.29
N GLY A 132 -12.63 -0.12 -23.50
CA GLY A 132 -12.17 -0.53 -24.82
C GLY A 132 -12.96 -1.70 -25.44
N GLU A 133 -13.67 -2.48 -24.65
CA GLU A 133 -14.58 -3.54 -25.15
C GLU A 133 -16.03 -3.04 -25.30
N LEU A 134 -16.42 -2.04 -24.52
CA LEU A 134 -17.81 -1.56 -24.43
C LEU A 134 -18.13 -0.43 -25.42
N LEU A 135 -17.15 0.43 -25.73
CA LEU A 135 -17.37 1.68 -26.44
C LEU A 135 -16.57 1.73 -27.74
N ASP A 136 -17.25 1.95 -28.86
CA ASP A 136 -16.62 2.00 -30.19
C ASP A 136 -15.55 3.10 -30.31
N ASP A 137 -15.79 4.24 -29.66
CA ASP A 137 -14.93 5.44 -29.74
C ASP A 137 -13.83 5.48 -28.67
N TYR A 138 -13.71 4.46 -27.80
CA TYR A 138 -12.68 4.42 -26.77
C TYR A 138 -11.49 3.54 -27.21
N PRO A 139 -10.29 4.11 -27.44
CA PRO A 139 -9.12 3.34 -27.85
C PRO A 139 -8.72 2.28 -26.80
N PRO A 140 -8.46 1.02 -27.19
CA PRO A 140 -8.10 -0.04 -26.25
C PRO A 140 -6.88 0.32 -25.39
N ARG A 141 -6.99 0.20 -24.06
CA ARG A 141 -5.91 0.50 -23.11
C ARG A 141 -5.36 1.93 -23.21
N GLN A 142 -6.20 2.92 -23.46
CA GLN A 142 -5.78 4.31 -23.62
C GLN A 142 -5.08 4.85 -22.37
N LEU A 143 -5.63 4.57 -21.18
CA LEU A 143 -5.04 5.02 -19.92
C LEU A 143 -3.68 4.38 -19.70
N ALA A 144 -3.59 3.05 -19.80
CA ALA A 144 -2.32 2.35 -19.59
C ALA A 144 -1.23 2.78 -20.58
N ARG A 145 -1.58 3.04 -21.85
CA ARG A 145 -0.63 3.57 -22.85
C ARG A 145 -0.17 4.99 -22.52
N THR A 146 -1.08 5.83 -22.02
CA THR A 146 -0.74 7.19 -21.57
C THR A 146 0.23 7.16 -20.39
N MET A 147 -0.05 6.31 -19.40
CA MET A 147 0.85 6.15 -18.26
C MET A 147 2.23 5.63 -18.67
N GLU A 148 2.31 4.67 -19.60
CA GLU A 148 3.60 4.19 -20.11
C GLU A 148 4.41 5.32 -20.76
N ARG A 149 3.76 6.16 -21.58
CA ARG A 149 4.43 7.30 -22.22
C ARG A 149 4.95 8.30 -21.20
N ILE A 150 4.14 8.63 -20.19
CA ILE A 150 4.52 9.57 -19.11
C ILE A 150 5.70 9.02 -18.32
N MET A 151 5.61 7.77 -17.86
CA MET A 151 6.66 7.14 -17.07
C MET A 151 7.97 6.98 -17.86
N CYS A 152 7.91 6.70 -19.16
CA CYS A 152 9.11 6.65 -20.01
C CYS A 152 9.71 8.04 -20.27
N ALA A 153 8.88 9.08 -20.37
CA ALA A 153 9.35 10.45 -20.58
C ALA A 153 10.02 11.06 -19.33
N SER A 154 9.59 10.67 -18.13
CA SER A 154 10.15 11.14 -16.86
C SER A 154 10.53 9.95 -15.96
N PRO A 155 11.70 9.32 -16.14
CA PRO A 155 12.02 8.04 -15.47
C PRO A 155 12.45 8.18 -14.00
N ASP A 156 12.60 9.41 -13.49
CA ASP A 156 13.23 9.71 -12.20
C ASP A 156 12.56 9.03 -10.99
N HIS A 157 11.25 8.83 -11.01
CA HIS A 157 10.53 8.21 -9.91
C HIS A 157 10.64 6.67 -9.87
N TRP A 158 11.12 6.01 -10.94
CA TRP A 158 11.17 4.55 -11.01
C TRP A 158 12.53 3.96 -11.41
N GLN A 159 13.39 4.67 -12.12
CA GLN A 159 14.63 4.10 -12.71
C GLN A 159 15.61 3.52 -11.70
N ARG A 160 15.61 4.01 -10.46
CA ARG A 160 16.46 3.47 -9.38
C ARG A 160 15.86 2.21 -8.72
N HIS A 161 14.56 2.00 -8.87
CA HIS A 161 13.81 0.92 -8.23
C HIS A 161 13.63 -0.30 -9.13
N TYR A 162 13.64 -0.09 -10.45
CA TYR A 162 13.39 -1.15 -11.44
C TYR A 162 14.62 -1.40 -12.30
N SER A 163 15.05 -2.67 -12.32
CA SER A 163 16.12 -3.15 -13.19
C SER A 163 15.57 -4.03 -14.31
N GLY A 164 16.30 -4.11 -15.42
CA GLY A 164 15.94 -4.94 -16.58
C GLY A 164 15.76 -4.11 -17.85
N SER A 165 15.18 -4.72 -18.89
CA SER A 165 15.03 -4.09 -20.20
C SER A 165 13.71 -4.47 -20.87
N GLY A 166 13.30 -3.65 -21.85
CA GLY A 166 12.14 -3.90 -22.70
C GLY A 166 10.87 -4.24 -21.93
N ALA A 167 10.28 -5.40 -22.24
CA ALA A 167 9.01 -5.84 -21.67
C ALA A 167 9.07 -6.07 -20.15
N ALA A 168 10.21 -6.52 -19.60
CA ALA A 168 10.36 -6.74 -18.17
C ALA A 168 10.25 -5.41 -17.39
N LEU A 169 10.87 -4.35 -17.91
CA LEU A 169 10.81 -3.03 -17.30
C LEU A 169 9.42 -2.41 -17.41
N ARG A 170 8.72 -2.63 -18.55
CA ARG A 170 7.31 -2.25 -18.71
C ARG A 170 6.41 -2.95 -17.69
N VAL A 171 6.66 -4.24 -17.43
CA VAL A 171 5.93 -4.98 -16.39
C VAL A 171 6.16 -4.35 -15.02
N LEU A 172 7.39 -4.00 -14.66
CA LEU A 172 7.68 -3.37 -13.37
C LEU A 172 7.05 -1.97 -13.24
N ARG A 173 7.08 -1.15 -14.30
CA ARG A 173 6.41 0.16 -14.31
C ARG A 173 4.94 0.09 -13.96
N HIS A 174 4.24 -0.91 -14.48
CA HIS A 174 2.80 -1.02 -14.28
C HIS A 174 2.36 -1.93 -13.14
N TYR A 175 3.13 -2.96 -12.78
CA TYR A 175 2.65 -4.05 -11.94
C TYR A 175 3.55 -4.38 -10.74
N SER A 176 4.65 -3.65 -10.53
CA SER A 176 5.45 -3.81 -9.32
C SER A 176 4.65 -3.42 -8.06
N LEU A 177 4.81 -4.18 -6.97
CA LEU A 177 4.26 -3.83 -5.65
C LEU A 177 4.91 -2.57 -5.04
N SER A 178 6.08 -2.16 -5.53
CA SER A 178 6.67 -0.86 -5.14
C SER A 178 5.85 0.33 -5.61
N ASP A 179 4.91 0.12 -6.55
CA ASP A 179 3.89 1.06 -7.01
C ASP A 179 4.44 2.46 -7.38
N ARG A 180 5.59 2.52 -8.06
CA ARG A 180 6.21 3.81 -8.43
C ARG A 180 5.37 4.63 -9.41
N ILE A 181 4.39 4.01 -10.06
CA ILE A 181 3.40 4.71 -10.89
C ILE A 181 2.61 5.77 -10.11
N ARG A 182 2.48 5.63 -8.77
CA ARG A 182 1.72 6.59 -7.93
C ARG A 182 2.21 8.03 -8.01
N TYR A 183 3.49 8.24 -8.30
CA TYR A 183 4.08 9.57 -8.41
C TYR A 183 3.68 10.31 -9.69
N TYR A 184 3.08 9.61 -10.66
CA TYR A 184 2.70 10.17 -11.94
C TYR A 184 1.21 10.52 -12.03
N TRP A 185 0.37 10.08 -11.08
CA TRP A 185 -1.05 10.46 -11.06
C TRP A 185 -1.31 11.97 -10.97
N PRO A 186 -0.46 12.78 -10.30
CA PRO A 186 -0.62 14.24 -10.31
C PRO A 186 -0.25 14.93 -11.63
N GLU A 187 0.37 14.23 -12.58
CA GLU A 187 0.74 14.82 -13.88
C GLU A 187 -0.52 15.15 -14.69
N GLY A 188 -0.57 16.33 -15.31
CA GLY A 188 -1.77 16.79 -16.04
C GLY A 188 -2.24 15.79 -17.11
N ALA A 189 -1.30 15.22 -17.88
CA ALA A 189 -1.64 14.22 -18.90
C ALA A 189 -2.18 12.90 -18.31
N ALA A 190 -1.83 12.55 -17.07
CA ALA A 190 -2.42 11.41 -16.37
C ALA A 190 -3.83 11.73 -15.89
N GLN A 191 -4.02 12.92 -15.31
CA GLN A 191 -5.34 13.41 -14.87
C GLN A 191 -6.33 13.48 -16.03
N ASP A 192 -5.92 14.03 -17.18
CA ASP A 192 -6.75 14.11 -18.39
C ASP A 192 -7.14 12.72 -18.91
N ALA A 193 -6.22 11.76 -18.88
CA ALA A 193 -6.49 10.39 -19.33
C ALA A 193 -7.45 9.65 -18.38
N VAL A 194 -7.32 9.88 -17.06
CA VAL A 194 -8.27 9.36 -16.09
C VAL A 194 -9.64 10.00 -16.32
N GLU A 195 -9.74 11.33 -16.43
CA GLU A 195 -11.01 12.00 -16.65
C GLU A 195 -11.69 11.54 -17.95
N THR A 196 -10.92 11.36 -19.02
CA THR A 196 -11.42 10.80 -20.29
C THR A 196 -12.05 9.42 -20.08
N LEU A 197 -11.38 8.54 -19.31
CA LEU A 197 -11.90 7.22 -18.98
C LEU A 197 -13.19 7.30 -18.13
N LEU A 198 -13.19 8.09 -17.06
CA LEU A 198 -14.34 8.19 -16.16
C LEU A 198 -15.55 8.78 -16.90
N SER A 199 -15.34 9.86 -17.67
CA SER A 199 -16.41 10.48 -18.46
C SER A 199 -16.97 9.56 -19.56
N ALA A 200 -16.14 8.70 -20.18
CA ALA A 200 -16.62 7.73 -21.16
C ALA A 200 -17.55 6.66 -20.54
N LEU A 201 -17.25 6.23 -19.31
CA LEU A 201 -17.98 5.17 -18.61
C LEU A 201 -19.16 5.67 -17.75
N ARG A 202 -19.21 6.96 -17.43
CA ARG A 202 -20.25 7.52 -16.57
C ARG A 202 -21.64 7.35 -17.19
N GLY A 203 -22.55 6.75 -16.43
CA GLY A 203 -23.92 6.46 -16.86
C GLY A 203 -24.06 5.24 -17.80
N GLN A 204 -22.95 4.64 -18.23
CA GLN A 204 -22.99 3.42 -19.06
C GLN A 204 -23.48 2.23 -18.25
N CYS A 205 -24.22 1.34 -18.91
CA CYS A 205 -24.67 0.08 -18.33
C CYS A 205 -23.66 -1.01 -18.70
N VAL A 206 -22.69 -1.28 -17.81
CA VAL A 206 -21.63 -2.27 -18.07
C VAL A 206 -22.19 -3.68 -17.86
N PRO A 207 -22.15 -4.56 -18.88
CA PRO A 207 -22.58 -5.94 -18.75
C PRO A 207 -21.77 -6.70 -17.71
N ARG A 208 -22.43 -7.50 -16.87
CA ARG A 208 -21.80 -8.30 -15.81
C ARG A 208 -20.62 -9.16 -16.25
N GLN A 209 -20.64 -9.65 -17.50
CA GLN A 209 -19.59 -10.49 -18.08
C GLN A 209 -18.26 -9.73 -18.17
N LEU A 210 -18.30 -8.42 -18.43
CA LEU A 210 -17.09 -7.59 -18.46
C LEU A 210 -16.51 -7.43 -17.04
N PHE A 211 -17.36 -7.27 -16.02
CA PHE A 211 -16.90 -7.30 -14.63
C PHE A 211 -16.32 -8.66 -14.25
N TRP A 212 -16.97 -9.76 -14.58
CA TRP A 212 -16.42 -11.11 -14.35
C TRP A 212 -15.05 -11.31 -15.01
N GLN A 213 -14.81 -10.69 -16.17
CA GLN A 213 -13.55 -10.83 -16.89
C GLN A 213 -12.43 -9.93 -16.34
N TYR A 214 -12.74 -8.67 -16.00
CA TYR A 214 -11.71 -7.66 -15.72
C TYR A 214 -11.67 -7.17 -14.28
N LEU A 215 -12.77 -7.24 -13.54
CA LEU A 215 -12.83 -6.87 -12.12
C LEU A 215 -13.91 -7.67 -11.38
N PRO A 216 -13.71 -8.99 -11.15
CA PRO A 216 -14.77 -9.89 -10.69
C PRO A 216 -15.45 -9.45 -9.39
N ALA A 217 -14.67 -8.86 -8.48
CA ALA A 217 -15.18 -8.38 -7.20
C ALA A 217 -16.18 -7.21 -7.34
N ALA A 218 -16.15 -6.46 -8.45
CA ALA A 218 -17.04 -5.32 -8.70
C ALA A 218 -18.37 -5.71 -9.39
N GLN A 219 -18.75 -7.00 -9.39
CA GLN A 219 -19.98 -7.47 -10.06
C GLN A 219 -21.27 -6.78 -9.58
N THR A 220 -21.27 -6.17 -8.39
CA THR A 220 -22.42 -5.40 -7.86
C THR A 220 -22.67 -4.10 -8.61
N PHE A 221 -21.70 -3.62 -9.39
CA PHE A 221 -21.82 -2.43 -10.24
C PHE A 221 -22.34 -2.75 -11.65
N ALA A 222 -22.57 -4.04 -11.96
CA ALA A 222 -23.03 -4.49 -13.26
C ALA A 222 -24.50 -4.12 -13.55
N ASP A 223 -24.84 -4.07 -14.84
CA ASP A 223 -26.21 -4.00 -15.34
C ASP A 223 -27.03 -2.79 -14.81
N ALA A 224 -26.33 -1.73 -14.41
CA ALA A 224 -26.90 -0.47 -13.93
C ALA A 224 -26.04 0.72 -14.42
N PRO A 225 -26.57 1.96 -14.46
CA PRO A 225 -25.78 3.15 -14.77
C PRO A 225 -24.59 3.29 -13.84
N LEU A 226 -23.38 3.22 -14.40
CA LEU A 226 -22.14 3.23 -13.63
C LEU A 226 -21.78 4.66 -13.18
N ASN A 227 -21.41 4.80 -11.92
CA ASN A 227 -20.60 5.91 -11.42
C ASN A 227 -19.17 5.39 -11.17
N PRO A 228 -18.21 5.63 -12.09
CA PRO A 228 -16.86 5.07 -11.99
C PRO A 228 -16.15 5.43 -10.69
N GLU A 229 -16.36 6.65 -10.18
CA GLU A 229 -15.78 7.14 -8.94
C GLU A 229 -16.21 6.32 -7.72
N ASP A 230 -17.48 5.91 -7.65
CA ASP A 230 -17.99 5.06 -6.57
C ASP A 230 -17.28 3.70 -6.56
N LEU A 231 -17.01 3.14 -7.75
CA LEU A 231 -16.26 1.89 -7.90
C LEU A 231 -14.79 2.05 -7.47
N LEU A 232 -14.13 3.17 -7.83
CA LEU A 232 -12.75 3.44 -7.40
C LEU A 232 -12.65 3.59 -5.88
N ILE A 233 -13.57 4.36 -5.27
CA ILE A 233 -13.65 4.53 -3.82
C ILE A 233 -13.92 3.19 -3.14
N TRP A 234 -14.87 2.41 -3.66
CA TRP A 234 -15.16 1.07 -3.16
C TRP A 234 -13.92 0.18 -3.20
N ARG A 235 -13.17 0.13 -4.31
CA ARG A 235 -11.99 -0.75 -4.42
C ARG A 235 -10.91 -0.43 -3.39
N VAL A 236 -10.65 0.85 -3.14
CA VAL A 236 -9.69 1.29 -2.11
C VAL A 236 -10.23 0.96 -0.72
N SER A 237 -11.54 1.17 -0.50
CA SER A 237 -12.21 0.84 0.75
C SER A 237 -12.13 -0.65 1.10
N GLU A 238 -12.21 -1.55 0.11
CA GLU A 238 -12.02 -2.99 0.33
C GLU A 238 -10.62 -3.32 0.88
N SER A 239 -9.56 -2.63 0.44
CA SER A 239 -8.23 -2.79 1.05
C SER A 239 -8.22 -2.27 2.48
N LEU A 240 -8.80 -1.09 2.73
CA LEU A 240 -8.89 -0.50 4.08
C LEU A 240 -9.69 -1.36 5.08
N LYS A 241 -10.70 -2.10 4.63
CA LYS A 241 -11.45 -3.05 5.48
C LYS A 241 -10.52 -4.10 6.12
N THR A 242 -9.46 -4.50 5.43
CA THR A 242 -8.46 -5.45 5.94
C THR A 242 -7.74 -4.88 7.16
N TYR A 243 -7.31 -3.62 7.08
CA TYR A 243 -6.65 -2.90 8.19
C TYR A 243 -7.62 -2.62 9.33
N HIS A 244 -8.85 -2.21 8.99
CA HIS A 244 -9.90 -2.01 9.98
C HIS A 244 -10.18 -3.29 10.78
N ALA A 245 -10.39 -4.43 10.11
CA ALA A 245 -10.61 -5.71 10.77
C ALA A 245 -9.40 -6.14 11.64
N ALA A 246 -8.17 -5.85 11.21
CA ALA A 246 -6.98 -6.14 11.99
C ALA A 246 -6.85 -5.29 13.27
N CYS A 247 -7.24 -4.02 13.22
CA CYS A 247 -7.23 -3.10 14.36
C CYS A 247 -8.44 -3.27 15.29
N HIS A 248 -9.50 -3.95 14.83
CA HIS A 248 -10.71 -4.25 15.61
C HIS A 248 -10.99 -5.76 15.63
N PRO A 249 -10.11 -6.57 16.27
CA PRO A 249 -10.32 -8.00 16.39
C PRO A 249 -11.41 -8.28 17.45
N THR A 250 -12.68 -7.93 17.17
CA THR A 250 -13.94 -8.48 17.72
C THR A 250 -15.17 -7.59 17.43
N GLU A 251 -15.95 -7.93 16.38
CA GLU A 251 -17.43 -7.81 16.36
C GLU A 251 -18.13 -9.11 15.89
N HIS A 252 -17.36 -10.19 15.63
CA HIS A 252 -17.91 -11.49 15.22
C HIS A 252 -17.29 -12.64 16.01
N GLU A 253 -17.60 -12.70 17.30
CA GLU A 253 -17.72 -13.96 18.01
C GLU A 253 -19.15 -14.00 18.58
N GLY A 254 -20.00 -14.77 17.89
CA GLY A 254 -21.29 -15.22 18.41
C GLY A 254 -21.13 -16.55 19.12
#